data_AF-W1Y1N9-F1
#
_entry.id   AF-W1Y1N9-F1
#
_cell.length_a   1.000
_cell.length_b   1.000
_cell.length_c   1.000
_cell.angle_alpha   90.00
_cell.angle_beta   90.00
_cell.angle_gamma   90.00
#
_symmetry.space_group_name_H-M   'P 1'
#
loop_
_entity.id
_entity.type
_entity.pdbx_description
1 polymer ?
#
loop_
_entity_poly.entity_id
_entity_poly.type
_entity_poly.pdbx_seq_one_letter_code
_entity_poly.pdbx_strand_id
1 'polypeptide(L)' 'MKVPYEVGRAQFKHLARAQIVGMNVGTLKILFHRETKEILGIHCF' A
#
# COMPACT_ATOMS: atom_id res chain seq x y z
N MET A 1 22.97 9.12 1.98
CA MET A 1 22.50 8.28 0.87
C MET A 1 20.98 8.17 0.95
N LYS A 2 20.24 8.44 -0.13
CA LYS A 2 18.81 8.15 -0.20
C LYS A 2 18.65 6.69 -0.60
N VAL A 3 17.85 5.91 0.12
CA VAL A 3 17.47 4.55 -0.30
C VAL A 3 16.55 4.68 -1.52
N PRO A 4 16.83 4.03 -2.65
CA PRO A 4 15.94 4.08 -3.81
C PRO A 4 14.71 3.22 -3.55
N TYR A 5 13.55 3.84 -3.35
CA TYR A 5 12.29 3.15 -3.07
C TYR A 5 11.18 3.53 -4.05
N GLU A 6 10.24 2.61 -4.22
CA GLU A 6 8.96 2.81 -4.91
C GLU A 6 7.81 2.66 -3.91
N VAL A 7 6.63 3.14 -4.30
CA VAL A 7 5.44 3.16 -3.43
C VAL A 7 4.25 2.51 -4.13
N GLY A 8 3.81 1.35 -3.63
CA GLY A 8 2.54 0.74 -3.98
C GLY A 8 1.41 1.35 -3.15
N ARG A 9 0.25 1.63 -3.76
CA ARG A 9 -0.94 2.18 -3.08
C ARG A 9 -2.19 1.43 -3.50
N ALA A 10 -2.98 0.97 -2.55
CA ALA A 10 -4.28 0.36 -2.77
C ALA A 10 -5.32 1.04 -1.88
N GLN A 11 -6.30 1.70 -2.49
CA GLN A 11 -7.38 2.37 -1.78
C GLN A 11 -8.51 1.37 -1.49
N PHE A 12 -9.03 1.37 -0.27
CA PHE A 12 -10.06 0.40 0.13
C PHE A 12 -11.36 0.56 -0.67
N LYS A 13 -11.73 1.79 -1.06
CA LYS A 13 -12.85 2.03 -1.97
C LYS A 13 -12.79 1.28 -3.32
N HIS A 14 -11.61 0.83 -3.76
CA HIS A 14 -11.47 0.04 -4.99
C HIS A 14 -11.45 -1.47 -4.73
N LEU A 15 -11.45 -1.91 -3.48
CA LEU A 15 -11.43 -3.32 -3.11
C LEU A 15 -12.86 -3.85 -3.01
N ALA A 16 -13.17 -4.92 -3.75
CA ALA A 16 -14.50 -5.54 -3.73
C ALA A 16 -14.96 -5.90 -2.30
N ARG A 17 -14.05 -6.43 -1.48
CA ARG A 17 -14.35 -6.79 -0.09
C ARG A 17 -14.70 -5.58 0.79
N ALA A 18 -14.00 -4.46 0.61
CA ALA A 18 -14.28 -3.23 1.35
C ALA A 18 -15.67 -2.68 0.98
N GLN A 19 -16.04 -2.74 -0.30
CA GLN A 19 -17.37 -2.36 -0.78
C GLN A 19 -18.47 -3.25 -0.16
N ILE A 20 -18.28 -4.57 -0.14
CA ILE A 20 -19.26 -5.53 0.42
C ILE A 20 -19.46 -5.34 1.92
N VAL A 21 -18.38 -5.09 2.68
CA VAL A 21 -18.43 -4.95 4.15
C VAL A 21 -18.78 -3.51 4.57
N GLY A 22 -18.85 -2.56 3.62
CA GLY A 22 -19.09 -1.13 3.89
C GLY A 22 -17.87 -0.39 4.47
N MET A 23 -16.67 -0.98 4.42
CA MET A 23 -15.42 -0.42 4.92
C MET A 23 -14.65 0.31 3.81
N ASN A 24 -15.22 1.39 3.28
CA ASN A 24 -14.69 2.08 2.09
C ASN A 24 -13.60 3.12 2.40
N VAL A 25 -13.40 3.42 3.68
CA VAL A 25 -12.36 4.34 4.16
C VAL A 25 -11.12 3.55 4.51
N GLY A 26 -9.98 3.98 3.98
CA GLY A 26 -8.69 3.38 4.27
C GLY A 26 -7.80 3.24 3.05
N THR A 27 -6.51 3.03 3.27
CA THR A 27 -5.51 2.83 2.22
C THR A 27 -4.36 1.98 2.73
N LEU A 28 -3.99 0.99 1.92
CA LEU A 28 -2.74 0.27 2.07
C LEU A 28 -1.66 0.96 1.23
N LYS A 29 -0.54 1.30 1.84
CA LYS A 29 0.66 1.81 1.18
C LYS A 29 1.84 0.89 1.54
N ILE A 30 2.59 0.47 0.53
CA ILE A 30 3.78 -0.37 0.68
C ILE A 30 4.96 0.38 0.08
N LEU A 31 6.04 0.53 0.84
CA LEU A 31 7.33 1.01 0.35
C LEU A 31 8.24 -0.18 0.11
N PHE A 32 8.87 -0.24 -1.05
CA PHE A 32 9.82 -1.32 -1.37
C PHE A 32 11.01 -0.78 -2.14
N HIS A 33 12.16 -1.42 -1.99
CA HIS A 33 13.39 -1.05 -2.70
C HIS A 33 13.20 -1.30 -4.20
N ARG A 34 13.57 -0.32 -5.05
CA ARG A 34 13.27 -0.39 -6.50
C ARG A 34 13.86 -1.63 -7.17
N GLU A 35 15.07 -2.00 -6.78
CA GLU A 35 15.86 -3.08 -7.41
C GLU A 35 15.66 -4.43 -6.70
N THR A 36 16.00 -4.53 -5.42
CA THR A 36 15.88 -5.78 -4.65
C THR A 36 14.43 -6.18 -4.34
N LYS A 37 13.46 -5.26 -4.49
CA LYS A 37 12.05 -5.44 -4.11
C LYS A 37 11.84 -5.75 -2.62
N GLU A 38 12.86 -5.53 -1.79
CA GLU A 38 12.74 -5.66 -0.33
C GLU A 38 11.71 -4.67 0.21
N ILE A 39 10.86 -5.13 1.13
CA ILE A 39 9.85 -4.28 1.77
C ILE A 39 10.55 -3.39 2.80
N LEU A 40 10.43 -2.08 2.60
CA LEU A 40 11.02 -1.05 3.46
C LEU A 40 10.01 -0.53 4.48
N GLY A 41 8.71 -0.69 4.22
CA GLY A 41 7.66 -0.29 5.15
C GLY A 41 6.26 -0.57 4.64
N ILE A 42 5.33 -0.77 5.57
CA ILE A 42 3.91 -0.97 5.27
C ILE A 42 3.11 0.00 6.14
N HIS A 43 2.20 0.72 5.51
CA HIS A 43 1.26 1.62 6.18
C HIS A 43 -0.14 1.17 5.80
N CYS A 44 -0.93 0.80 6.81
CA CYS A 44 -2.33 0.44 6.65
C CYS A 44 -3.13 1.30 7.63
N PHE A 45 -4.07 2.06 7.10
CA PHE A 45 -5.00 2.90 7.84
C PHE A 45 -6.40 2.64 7.30
#